data_AF-A0A7X5KN08-F1
#
_entry.id   AF-A0A7X5KN08-F1
#
_cell.length_a   1.000
_cell.length_b   1.000
_cell.length_c   1.000
_cell.angle_alpha   90.00
_cell.angle_beta   90.00
_cell.angle_gamma   90.00
#
_symmetry.space_group_name_H-M   'P 1'
#
loop_
_entity.id
_entity.type
_entity.pdbx_description
1 polymer ?
#
loop_
_entity_poly.entity_id
_entity_poly.type
_entity_poly.pdbx_seq_one_letter_code
_entity_poly.pdbx_strand_id
1 'polypeptide(L)' 'MTIQFINYPYIYTKCAKRIHADEITGTVRIGAVLEALPVLDDLDYSGHRYKVVGGDVDSDCPGGVCPVR' A
#
# COMPACT_ATOMS: atom_id res chain seq x y z
N MET A 1 4.11 1.36 7.11
CA MET A 1 5.27 1.31 6.17
C MET A 1 4.89 1.99 4.86
N THR A 2 5.77 2.74 4.21
CA THR A 2 5.41 3.53 2.99
C THR A 2 5.91 2.86 1.71
N ILE A 3 5.10 2.88 0.65
CA ILE A 3 5.48 2.42 -0.68
C ILE A 3 6.45 3.43 -1.31
N GLN A 4 7.62 2.96 -1.70
CA GLN A 4 8.65 3.78 -2.34
C GLN A 4 8.68 3.59 -3.86
N PHE A 5 8.41 2.37 -4.32
CA PHE A 5 8.47 2.01 -5.74
C PHE A 5 7.50 0.87 -6.05
N ILE A 6 6.92 0.87 -7.25
CA ILE A 6 5.99 -0.16 -7.72
C ILE A 6 6.53 -0.71 -9.04
N ASN A 7 6.72 -2.03 -9.10
CA ASN A 7 7.03 -2.77 -10.31
C ASN A 7 6.10 -3.96 -10.39
N TYR A 8 4.92 -3.75 -11.00
CA TYR A 8 3.82 -4.69 -10.97
C TYR A 8 4.25 -6.11 -11.42
N PRO A 9 3.91 -7.17 -10.67
CA PRO A 9 2.99 -7.20 -9.52
C PRO A 9 3.66 -6.98 -8.14
N TYR A 10 4.92 -6.56 -8.10
CA TYR A 10 5.67 -6.35 -6.87
C TYR A 10 5.73 -4.89 -6.42
N ILE A 11 5.67 -4.69 -5.12
CA ILE A 11 5.67 -3.39 -4.46
C ILE A 11 6.83 -3.34 -3.47
N TYR A 12 7.60 -2.26 -3.53
CA TYR A 12 8.79 -2.06 -2.73
C TYR A 12 8.55 -0.92 -1.74
N THR A 13 8.75 -1.23 -0.47
CA THR A 13 8.56 -0.26 0.62
C THR A 13 9.88 0.38 1.02
N LYS A 14 9.82 1.53 1.71
CA LYS A 14 10.99 2.24 2.25
C LYS A 14 11.86 1.39 3.18
N CYS A 15 11.30 0.32 3.74
CA CYS A 15 12.02 -0.63 4.59
C CYS A 15 12.70 -1.77 3.81
N ALA A 16 12.92 -1.60 2.50
CA ALA A 16 13.47 -2.62 1.59
C ALA A 16 12.66 -3.94 1.54
N LYS A 17 11.38 -3.90 1.94
CA LYS A 17 10.49 -5.07 1.89
C LYS A 17 9.77 -5.13 0.54
N ARG A 18 9.77 -6.31 -0.08
CA ARG A 18 9.00 -6.64 -1.30
C ARG A 18 7.69 -7.30 -0.89
N ILE A 19 6.58 -6.81 -1.44
CA ILE A 19 5.21 -7.26 -1.16
C ILE A 19 4.51 -7.51 -2.51
N HIS A 20 3.71 -8.57 -2.64
CA HIS A 20 2.89 -8.76 -3.84
C HIS A 20 1.66 -7.85 -3.80
N ALA A 21 1.22 -7.32 -4.94
CA ALA A 21 0.04 -6.44 -5.02
C ALA A 21 -1.22 -7.13 -4.45
N ASP A 22 -1.38 -8.41 -4.70
CA ASP A 22 -2.49 -9.22 -4.15
C ASP A 22 -2.39 -9.44 -2.63
N GLU A 23 -1.29 -9.07 -1.97
CA GLU A 23 -1.23 -9.09 -0.49
C GLU A 23 -1.76 -7.76 0.10
N ILE A 24 -2.13 -6.78 -0.73
CA ILE A 24 -2.52 -5.44 -0.29
C ILE A 24 -3.98 -5.15 -0.61
N THR A 25 -4.75 -4.85 0.44
CA THR A 25 -6.11 -4.33 0.32
C THR A 25 -6.08 -2.81 0.20
N GLY A 26 -6.59 -2.29 -0.92
CA GLY A 26 -6.76 -0.86 -1.16
C GLY A 26 -6.08 -0.38 -2.44
N THR A 27 -6.15 0.93 -2.71
CA THR A 27 -5.52 1.51 -3.91
C THR A 27 -4.02 1.69 -3.68
N VAL A 28 -3.23 0.86 -4.35
CA VAL A 28 -1.77 0.93 -4.30
C VAL A 28 -1.27 2.12 -5.12
N ARG A 29 -0.49 3.01 -4.49
CA ARG A 29 0.23 4.11 -5.14
C ARG A 29 1.56 4.39 -4.46
N ILE A 30 2.50 5.00 -5.18
CA ILE A 30 3.76 5.48 -4.58
C ILE A 30 3.43 6.50 -3.49
N GLY A 31 4.10 6.43 -2.34
CA GLY A 31 3.80 7.25 -1.17
C GLY A 31 2.63 6.74 -0.31
N ALA A 32 1.91 5.69 -0.72
CA ALA A 32 0.86 5.11 0.12
C ALA A 32 1.44 4.47 1.39
N VAL A 33 0.74 4.65 2.51
CA VAL A 33 1.09 4.08 3.80
C VAL A 33 0.31 2.78 3.98
N LEU A 34 1.06 1.69 4.14
CA LEU A 34 0.59 0.35 4.41
C LEU A 34 0.64 0.06 5.91
N GLU A 35 -0.43 -0.50 6.43
CA GLU A 35 -0.51 -1.07 7.78
C GLU A 35 -0.64 -2.58 7.65
N ALA A 36 0.10 -3.34 8.47
CA ALA A 36 -0.05 -4.79 8.52
C ALA A 36 -1.35 -5.10 9.25
N LEU A 37 -2.22 -5.92 8.64
CA LEU A 37 -3.43 -6.36 9.30
C LEU A 37 -3.04 -7.40 10.36
N PRO A 38 -3.61 -7.34 11.58
CA PRO A 38 -3.44 -8.41 12.54
C PRO A 38 -3.97 -9.70 11.92
N VAL A 39 -3.14 -10.74 11.90
CA VAL A 39 -3.57 -12.10 11.56
C VAL A 39 -4.48 -12.55 12.71
N LEU A 40 -5.74 -12.15 12.67
CA LEU A 40 -6.77 -12.72 13.53
C LEU A 40 -7.04 -14.11 12.98
N ASP A 41 -6.65 -15.11 13.76
CA ASP A 41 -6.42 -16.51 13.39
C ASP A 41 -7.52 -17.23 12.59
N ASP A 42 -8.68 -16.64 12.28
CA ASP A 42 -9.78 -17.40 11.64
C ASP A 42 -10.66 -16.67 10.62
N LEU A 43 -10.46 -15.39 10.27
CA LEU A 43 -11.55 -14.67 9.56
C LEU A 43 -11.17 -13.60 8.51
N ASP A 44 -10.03 -13.72 7.83
CA ASP A 44 -9.84 -12.96 6.58
C ASP A 44 -9.43 -13.91 5.43
N TYR A 45 -10.45 -14.54 4.83
CA TYR A 45 -10.37 -15.44 3.66
C TYR A 45 -9.84 -14.77 2.38
N SER A 46 -9.35 -13.54 2.47
CA SER A 46 -8.92 -12.72 1.34
C SER A 46 -7.43 -12.86 1.02
N GLY A 47 -6.62 -13.45 1.92
CA GLY A 47 -5.17 -13.64 1.70
C GLY A 47 -4.36 -12.33 1.75
N HIS A 48 -5.02 -11.19 2.00
CA HIS A 48 -4.39 -9.89 2.10
C HIS A 48 -3.76 -9.69 3.48
N ARG A 49 -2.51 -9.22 3.51
CA ARG A 49 -1.70 -9.04 4.73
C ARG A 49 -1.47 -7.57 5.08
N TYR A 50 -1.74 -6.67 4.14
CA TYR A 50 -1.52 -5.24 4.30
C TYR A 50 -2.75 -4.46 3.85
N LYS A 51 -3.04 -3.36 4.53
CA LYS A 51 -4.09 -2.42 4.14
C LYS A 51 -3.48 -1.05 3.87
N VAL A 52 -3.91 -0.39 2.81
CA VAL A 52 -3.60 1.03 2.59
C VAL A 52 -4.43 1.86 3.56
N VAL A 53 -3.78 2.54 4.50
CA VAL A 53 -4.43 3.35 5.55
C VAL A 53 -4.27 4.86 5.33
N GLY A 54 -3.50 5.25 4.33
CA GLY A 54 -3.34 6.63 3.91
C GLY A 54 -2.33 6.74 2.78
N GLY A 55 -1.92 7.97 2.47
CA GLY A 55 -0.69 8.23 1.72
C GLY A 55 -0.02 9.46 2.29
N ASP A 56 1.29 9.59 2.07
CA ASP A 56 1.96 10.89 2.18
C ASP A 56 1.20 11.83 1.23
N VAL A 57 0.44 12.74 1.82
CA VAL A 57 -0.37 13.70 1.09
C VAL A 57 0.61 14.77 0.65
N ASP A 58 1.00 14.73 -0.62
CA ASP A 58 1.72 15.85 -1.21
C ASP A 58 0.79 17.06 -1.17
N SER A 59 1.13 18.06 -0.35
CA SER A 59 0.32 19.25 -0.09
C SER A 59 0.11 20.13 -1.33
N ASP A 60 0.84 19.84 -2.43
CA ASP A 60 0.68 20.49 -3.73
C ASP A 60 -0.41 19.86 -4.63
N CYS A 61 -1.12 18.83 -4.15
CA CYS A 61 -2.13 18.14 -4.96
C CYS A 61 -3.58 18.50 -4.55
N PRO A 62 -4.32 19.32 -5.33
CA PRO A 62 -5.70 19.68 -4.98
C PRO A 62 -6.60 18.44 -5.05
N GLY A 63 -7.02 17.95 -3.88
CA GLY A 63 -7.88 16.77 -3.75
C GLY A 63 -7.18 15.50 -3.27
N GLY A 64 -5.88 15.54 -2.92
CA GLY A 64 -5.19 14.41 -2.26
C GLY A 64 -4.93 13.19 -3.16
N VAL A 65 -5.15 13.32 -4.47
CA VAL A 65 -4.90 12.25 -5.45
C VAL A 65 -4.32 12.87 -6.72
N CYS A 66 -3.00 12.72 -6.90
CA CYS A 66 -2.34 13.11 -8.13
C CYS A 66 -2.49 11.95 -9.14
N PRO A 67 -3.13 12.17 -10.30
CA PRO A 67 -3.22 11.14 -11.33
C PRO A 67 -1.83 10.85 -11.87
N VAL A 68 -1.50 9.57 -11.97
CA VAL A 68 -0.24 9.08 -12.54
C VAL A 68 -0.23 9.44 -14.03
N ARG A 69 0.82 10.13 -14.48
CA ARG A 69 1.01 10.52 -15.88
C ARG A 69 1.73 9.41 -16.65
#